data_AF-A0A941UVI4-F1
#
_entry.id   AF-A0A941UVI4-F1
#
_cell.length_a   1.000
_cell.length_b   1.000
_cell.length_c   1.000
_cell.angle_alpha   90.00
_cell.angle_beta   90.00
_cell.angle_gamma   90.00
#
_symmetry.space_group_name_H-M   'P 1'
#
loop_
_entity.id
_entity.type
_entity.pdbx_description
1 polymer ?
#
loop_
_entity_poly.entity_id
_entity_poly.type
_entity_poly.pdbx_seq_one_letter_code
_entity_poly.pdbx_strand_id
1 'polypeptide(L)'
;MNEKVEGFFDLCAARGLTGTQGVLIPAANAQHLMLRADVVEACRAGRFSVSAVATVDDALSALTGLPAGERDAAGNFPPDSVNGRVEARLLAFAQTRRDFGARPAAEGQ
;
A
#
# COMPACT_ATOMS: atom_id res chain seq x y z
N MET A 1 -17.67 9.62 -0.90
CA MET A 1 -16.79 8.57 -0.32
C MET A 1 -17.53 7.24 -0.23
N ASN A 2 -18.73 7.24 0.36
CA ASN A 2 -19.60 6.05 0.50
C ASN A 2 -19.76 5.28 -0.81
N GLU A 3 -20.08 5.96 -1.91
CA GLU A 3 -20.22 5.35 -3.26
C GLU A 3 -19.00 4.52 -3.70
N LYS A 4 -17.78 4.93 -3.34
CA LYS A 4 -16.55 4.19 -3.69
C LYS A 4 -16.43 2.91 -2.87
N VAL A 5 -16.79 2.98 -1.59
CA VAL A 5 -16.78 1.82 -0.69
C VAL A 5 -17.87 0.82 -1.13
N GLU A 6 -19.07 1.32 -1.38
CA GLU A 6 -20.22 0.51 -1.79
C GLU A 6 -20.03 -0.11 -3.18
N GLY A 7 -19.52 0.63 -4.15
CA GLY A 7 -19.23 0.08 -5.48
C GLY A 7 -18.17 -1.02 -5.45
N PHE A 8 -17.13 -0.89 -4.61
CA PHE A 8 -16.15 -1.96 -4.43
C PHE A 8 -16.76 -3.17 -3.70
N PHE A 9 -17.57 -2.92 -2.66
CA PHE A 9 -18.30 -3.97 -1.96
C PHE A 9 -19.20 -4.76 -2.91
N ASP A 10 -19.98 -4.08 -3.76
CA ASP A 10 -20.90 -4.72 -4.71
C ASP A 10 -20.13 -5.63 -5.69
N LEU A 11 -18.97 -5.19 -6.17
CA LEU A 11 -18.08 -6.02 -7.00
C LEU A 11 -17.55 -7.25 -6.26
N CYS A 12 -17.14 -7.09 -5.00
CA CYS A 12 -16.68 -8.22 -4.18
C CYS A 12 -17.82 -9.19 -3.85
N ALA A 13 -19.01 -8.67 -3.53
CA ALA A 13 -20.19 -9.47 -3.24
C ALA A 13 -20.64 -10.28 -4.46
N ALA A 14 -20.66 -9.67 -5.65
CA ALA A 14 -20.98 -10.35 -6.90
C ALA A 14 -20.01 -11.51 -7.23
N ARG A 15 -18.76 -11.44 -6.73
CA ARG A 15 -17.74 -12.48 -6.91
C ARG A 15 -17.63 -13.47 -5.74
N GLY A 16 -18.41 -13.25 -4.67
CA GLY A 16 -18.30 -13.99 -3.41
C GLY A 16 -17.33 -13.32 -2.43
N LEU A 17 -17.86 -12.95 -1.26
CA LEU A 17 -17.05 -12.43 -0.15
C LEU A 17 -16.24 -13.57 0.48
N THR A 18 -14.93 -13.35 0.63
CA THR A 18 -13.99 -14.30 1.22
C THR A 18 -13.57 -13.90 2.64
N GLY A 19 -13.91 -12.68 3.07
CA GLY A 19 -13.49 -12.12 4.36
C GLY A 19 -12.17 -11.35 4.33
N THR A 20 -11.41 -11.43 3.24
CA THR A 20 -10.15 -10.71 3.09
C THR A 20 -10.30 -9.39 2.34
N GLN A 21 -11.45 -9.16 1.70
CA GLN A 21 -11.71 -7.94 0.96
C GLN A 21 -11.98 -6.76 1.90
N GLY A 22 -11.57 -5.57 1.47
CA GLY A 22 -11.86 -4.35 2.19
C GLY A 22 -11.35 -3.09 1.50
N VAL A 23 -11.59 -1.96 2.14
CA VAL A 23 -11.22 -0.63 1.63
C VAL A 23 -10.46 0.13 2.70
N LEU A 24 -9.35 0.74 2.30
CA LEU A 24 -8.66 1.76 3.10
C LEU A 24 -9.25 3.13 2.79
N ILE A 25 -9.58 3.88 3.84
CA ILE A 25 -10.14 5.23 3.73
C ILE A 25 -9.25 6.23 4.49
N PRO A 26 -9.16 7.50 4.05
CA PRO A 26 -8.50 8.52 4.86
C PRO A 26 -9.24 8.69 6.19
N ALA A 27 -8.49 8.80 7.30
CA ALA A 27 -9.06 8.99 8.64
C ALA A 27 -9.98 10.22 8.71
N ALA A 28 -9.67 11.28 7.96
CA ALA A 28 -10.49 12.48 7.85
C ALA A 28 -11.93 12.21 7.36
N ASN A 29 -12.14 11.14 6.60
CA ASN A 29 -13.46 10.78 6.05
C ASN A 29 -14.24 9.82 6.96
N ALA A 30 -13.64 9.28 8.03
CA ALA A 30 -14.25 8.26 8.87
C ALA A 30 -15.54 8.76 9.56
N GLN A 31 -15.53 10.00 10.07
CA GLN A 31 -16.69 10.62 10.73
C GLN A 31 -17.85 10.94 9.77
N HIS A 32 -17.60 10.95 8.46
CA HIS A 32 -18.59 11.27 7.42
C HIS A 32 -19.11 10.02 6.71
N LEU A 33 -18.68 8.83 7.14
CA LEU A 33 -19.06 7.58 6.51
C LEU A 33 -20.50 7.21 6.91
N MET A 34 -21.37 7.08 5.91
CA MET A 34 -22.74 6.59 6.08
C MET A 34 -22.97 5.50 5.05
N LEU A 35 -22.56 4.28 5.38
CA LEU A 35 -22.65 3.12 4.50
C LEU A 35 -24.03 2.49 4.59
N ARG A 36 -24.48 1.87 3.49
CA ARG A 36 -25.65 0.98 3.50
C ARG A 36 -25.54 -0.11 4.58
N ALA A 37 -26.68 -0.52 5.11
CA ALA A 37 -26.76 -1.51 6.19
C ALA A 37 -26.12 -2.86 5.82
N ASP A 38 -26.23 -3.30 4.57
CA ASP A 38 -25.65 -4.55 4.10
C ASP A 38 -24.11 -4.55 4.12
N VAL A 39 -23.48 -3.42 3.82
CA VAL A 39 -22.03 -3.24 3.97
C VAL A 39 -21.65 -3.30 5.44
N VAL A 40 -22.41 -2.63 6.32
CA VAL A 40 -22.16 -2.64 7.77
C VAL A 40 -22.30 -4.05 8.35
N GLU A 41 -23.32 -4.81 7.95
CA GLU A 41 -23.48 -6.19 8.40
C GLU A 41 -22.38 -7.11 7.87
N ALA A 42 -21.92 -6.92 6.62
CA ALA A 42 -20.77 -7.65 6.11
C ALA A 42 -19.49 -7.36 6.88
N CYS A 43 -19.27 -6.10 7.28
CA CYS A 43 -18.18 -5.71 8.17
C CYS A 43 -18.31 -6.35 9.55
N ARG A 44 -19.50 -6.30 10.16
CA ARG A 44 -19.75 -6.93 11.48
C ARG A 44 -19.53 -8.45 11.44
N ALA A 45 -19.89 -9.10 10.33
CA ALA A 45 -19.68 -10.52 10.12
C ALA A 45 -18.24 -10.89 9.72
N GLY A 46 -17.31 -9.94 9.66
CA GLY A 46 -15.92 -10.18 9.26
C GLY A 46 -15.76 -10.61 7.79
N ARG A 47 -16.76 -10.35 6.94
CA ARG A 47 -16.75 -10.73 5.52
C ARG A 47 -16.20 -9.64 4.60
N PHE A 48 -16.10 -8.42 5.13
CA PHE A 48 -15.56 -7.25 4.47
C PHE A 48 -14.92 -6.33 5.53
N SER A 49 -13.99 -5.46 5.16
CA SER A 49 -13.41 -4.50 6.10
C SER A 49 -13.34 -3.09 5.55
N VAL A 50 -13.51 -2.11 6.42
CA VAL A 50 -13.27 -0.69 6.10
C VAL A 50 -12.34 -0.15 7.17
N SER A 51 -11.10 0.19 6.79
CA SER A 51 -10.06 0.62 7.73
C SER A 51 -9.63 2.05 7.43
N ALA A 52 -9.60 2.88 8.46
CA ALA A 52 -9.14 4.26 8.36
C ALA A 52 -7.62 4.34 8.52
N VAL A 53 -6.96 5.09 7.65
CA VAL A 53 -5.51 5.33 7.66
C VAL A 53 -5.21 6.83 7.67
N ALA A 54 -4.20 7.25 8.42
CA ALA A 54 -3.83 8.66 8.54
C ALA A 54 -2.69 9.03 7.58
N THR A 55 -1.78 8.09 7.33
CA THR A 55 -0.61 8.29 6.49
C THR A 55 -0.50 7.28 5.36
N VAL A 56 0.35 7.57 4.38
CA VAL A 56 0.69 6.62 3.31
C VAL A 56 1.40 5.39 3.89
N ASP A 57 2.20 5.58 4.95
CA ASP A 57 2.93 4.49 5.61
C ASP A 57 1.98 3.52 6.34
N ASP A 58 0.90 4.02 6.95
CA ASP A 58 -0.17 3.18 7.51
C ASP A 58 -0.78 2.31 6.41
N ALA A 59 -1.07 2.92 5.26
CA ALA A 59 -1.68 2.23 4.12
C ALA A 59 -0.73 1.18 3.52
N LEU A 60 0.55 1.51 3.36
CA LEU A 60 1.58 0.58 2.90
C LEU A 60 1.69 -0.62 3.85
N SER A 61 1.68 -0.35 5.14
CA SER A 61 1.79 -1.42 6.14
C SER A 61 0.57 -2.34 6.11
N ALA A 62 -0.63 -1.77 6.01
CA ALA A 62 -1.87 -2.53 5.89
C ALA A 62 -1.94 -3.39 4.61
N LEU A 63 -1.44 -2.89 3.48
CA LEU A 63 -1.50 -3.59 2.19
C LEU A 63 -0.40 -4.64 2.02
N THR A 64 0.79 -4.40 2.57
CA THR A 64 1.95 -5.28 2.36
C THR A 64 2.17 -6.28 3.50
N GLY A 65 1.59 -6.04 4.67
CA GLY A 65 1.84 -6.83 5.88
C GLY A 65 3.25 -6.63 6.46
N LEU A 66 4.00 -5.64 5.96
CA LEU A 66 5.35 -5.28 6.40
C LEU A 66 5.31 -3.90 7.04
N PRO A 67 6.17 -3.60 8.03
CA PRO A 67 6.31 -2.23 8.50
C PRO A 67 6.77 -1.34 7.34
N ALA A 68 6.19 -0.15 7.19
CA ALA A 68 6.71 0.86 6.27
C ALA A 68 8.18 1.17 6.58
N GLY A 69 8.48 1.37 7.88
CA GLY A 69 9.80 1.65 8.41
C GLY A 69 10.15 3.14 8.36
N GLU A 70 10.68 3.66 9.46
CA GLU A 70 11.13 5.04 9.60
C GLU A 70 12.65 5.13 9.55
N ARG A 71 13.19 6.29 9.19
CA ARG A 71 14.64 6.52 9.22
C ARG A 71 15.13 6.61 10.66
N ASP A 72 16.24 5.97 10.97
CA ASP A 72 16.96 6.15 12.22
C ASP A 72 17.74 7.49 12.25
N ALA A 73 18.43 7.76 13.37
CA ALA A 73 19.23 8.98 13.53
C ALA A 73 20.42 9.09 12.53
N ALA A 74 20.86 7.96 11.97
CA ALA A 74 21.88 7.92 10.93
C ALA A 74 21.26 8.05 9.52
N GLY A 75 19.94 8.18 9.44
CA GLY A 75 19.19 8.33 8.20
C GLY A 75 18.92 7.00 7.48
N ASN A 76 19.09 5.83 8.09
CA ASN A 76 18.87 4.54 7.44
C ASN A 76 17.46 3.99 7.73
N PHE A 77 16.85 3.32 6.75
CA PHE A 77 15.64 2.54 6.99
C PHE A 77 15.98 1.11 7.45
N PRO A 78 15.13 0.47 8.29
CA PRO A 78 15.25 -0.95 8.57
C PRO A 78 15.18 -1.77 7.27
N PRO A 79 16.14 -2.68 7.01
CA PRO A 79 16.28 -3.34 5.72
C PRO A 79 15.11 -4.28 5.38
N ASP A 80 14.39 -4.77 6.40
CA ASP A 80 13.23 -5.65 6.27
C ASP A 80 11.92 -4.89 6.01
N SER A 81 11.92 -3.56 6.16
CA SER A 81 10.77 -2.68 5.94
C SER A 81 10.49 -2.42 4.45
N VAL A 82 9.30 -1.90 4.14
CA VAL A 82 8.95 -1.47 2.77
C VAL A 82 9.93 -0.40 2.27
N ASN A 83 10.15 0.65 3.07
CA ASN A 83 11.03 1.75 2.71
C ASN A 83 12.50 1.32 2.58
N GLY A 84 12.98 0.40 3.41
CA GLY A 84 14.32 -0.19 3.27
C GLY A 84 14.50 -0.95 1.96
N ARG A 85 13.51 -1.76 1.57
CA ARG A 85 13.51 -2.47 0.28
C ARG A 85 13.45 -1.52 -0.92
N VAL A 86 12.65 -0.45 -0.82
CA VAL A 86 12.57 0.59 -1.86
C VAL A 86 13.92 1.28 -2.02
N GLU A 87 14.55 1.69 -0.92
CA GLU A 87 15.86 2.35 -0.94
C GLU A 87 16.94 1.44 -1.56
N ALA A 88 17.02 0.18 -1.14
CA ALA A 88 17.95 -0.80 -1.72
C ALA A 88 17.75 -0.94 -3.23
N ARG A 89 16.49 -0.97 -3.71
CA ARG A 89 16.18 -1.08 -5.14
C ARG A 89 16.57 0.18 -5.91
N LEU A 90 16.32 1.37 -5.35
CA LEU A 90 16.71 2.64 -5.95
C LEU A 90 18.24 2.77 -6.04
N LEU A 91 18.98 2.35 -5.02
CA LEU A 91 20.45 2.31 -5.04
C LEU A 91 20.97 1.36 -6.11
N ALA A 92 20.39 0.17 -6.24
CA ALA A 92 20.75 -0.78 -7.29
C ALA A 92 20.53 -0.19 -8.69
N PHE A 93 19.40 0.50 -8.91
CA PHE A 93 19.15 1.20 -10.18
C PHE A 93 20.16 2.31 -10.47
N ALA A 94 20.51 3.10 -9.44
CA ALA A 94 21.51 4.14 -9.57
C ALA A 94 22.91 3.57 -9.90
N GLN A 95 23.24 2.39 -9.37
CA GLN A 95 24.49 1.69 -9.69
C GLN A 95 24.49 1.20 -11.14
N THR A 96 23.43 0.50 -11.56
CA THR A 96 23.29 0.03 -12.95
C THR A 96 23.43 1.19 -13.94
N ARG A 97 22.74 2.32 -13.71
CA ARG A 97 22.85 3.50 -14.60
C ARG A 97 24.27 4.05 -14.67
N ARG A 98 25.01 4.06 -13.56
CA ARG A 98 26.42 4.49 -13.54
C ARG A 98 27.31 3.52 -14.34
N ASP A 99 27.15 2.22 -14.14
CA ASP A 99 27.95 1.20 -14.83
C ASP A 99 27.69 1.21 -16.35
N PHE A 100 26.44 1.41 -16.77
CA PHE A 100 26.08 1.58 -18.19
C PHE A 100 26.66 2.86 -18.81
N GLY A 101 26.73 3.96 -18.05
CA GLY A 101 27.37 5.20 -18.49
C GLY A 101 28.90 5.17 -18.46
N ALA A 102 29.50 4.28 -17.65
CA ALA A 102 30.93 4.15 -17.46
C ALA A 102 31.60 3.12 -18.40
N ARG A 103 30.83 2.36 -19.19
CA ARG A 103 31.41 1.47 -20.19
C ARG A 103 32.00 2.31 -21.34
N PRO A 104 33.33 2.30 -21.58
CA PRO A 104 33.89 2.99 -22.73
C PRO A 104 33.25 2.43 -24.00
N ALA A 105 32.96 3.29 -24.96
CA ALA A 105 32.65 2.85 -26.32
C ALA A 105 33.83 1.99 -26.78
N ALA A 106 33.67 0.67 -26.77
CA ALA A 106 34.69 -0.24 -27.25
C ALA A 106 34.97 0.12 -28.71
N GLU A 107 36.23 0.45 -28.95
CA GLU A 107 36.83 0.84 -30.22
C GLU A 107 36.43 -0.16 -31.33
N GLY A 108 35.72 0.35 -32.35
CA GLY A 108 35.50 -0.35 -33.60
C GLY A 108 36.73 -0.16 -34.49
N GLN A 109 37.42 -1.27 -34.72
CA GLN A 109 38.58 -1.44 -35.59
C GLN A 109 38.24 -1.32 -37.08
#